data_AF-V9GM31-F1
#
_entry.id   AF-V9GM31-F1
#
_cell.length_a   1.000
_cell.length_b   1.000
_cell.length_c   1.000
_cell.angle_alpha   90.00
_cell.angle_beta   90.00
_cell.angle_gamma   90.00
#
_symmetry.space_group_name_H-M   'P 1'
#
loop_
_entity.id
_entity.type
_entity.pdbx_description
1 polymer ?
#
loop_
_entity_poly.entity_id
_entity_poly.type
_entity_poly.pdbx_seq_one_letter_code
_entity_poly.pdbx_strand_id
1 'polypeptide(L)' 'MPSHSLSAFLQQNLNDLQQQGLYNTIQPLESPNGPLITIQGREYVNLSSIIIWV' A
#
# COMPACT_ATOMS: atom_id res chain seq x y z
N MET A 1 -0.93 -22.46 10.36
CA MET A 1 -0.70 -22.26 8.92
C MET A 1 -2.05 -22.29 8.23
N PRO A 2 -2.40 -21.31 7.38
CA PRO A 2 -3.60 -21.41 6.55
C PRO A 2 -3.56 -22.72 5.75
N SER A 3 -4.74 -23.29 5.44
CA SER A 3 -4.78 -24.49 4.61
C SER A 3 -4.07 -24.22 3.28
N HIS A 4 -3.40 -25.23 2.71
CA HIS A 4 -2.71 -25.10 1.42
C HIS A 4 -3.64 -24.53 0.32
N SER A 5 -4.92 -24.91 0.35
CA SER A 5 -5.96 -24.39 -0.54
C SER A 5 -6.19 -22.88 -0.38
N LEU A 6 -6.22 -22.38 0.86
CA LEU A 6 -6.40 -20.96 1.15
C LEU A 6 -5.17 -20.16 0.69
N SER A 7 -3.96 -20.68 0.93
CA SER A 7 -2.72 -20.03 0.45
C SER A 7 -2.67 -19.90 -1.07
N ALA A 8 -3.00 -20.97 -1.81
CA ALA A 8 -3.05 -20.94 -3.27
C ALA A 8 -4.11 -19.96 -3.79
N PHE A 9 -5.31 -19.96 -3.17
CA PHE A 9 -6.37 -19.03 -3.51
C PHE A 9 -5.93 -17.57 -3.33
N LEU A 10 -5.34 -17.23 -2.17
CA LEU A 10 -4.88 -15.87 -1.89
C LEU A 10 -3.77 -15.44 -2.86
N GLN A 11 -2.78 -16.31 -3.10
CA GLN A 11 -1.66 -15.98 -3.98
C GLN A 11 -2.12 -15.71 -5.42
N GLN A 12 -3.05 -16.52 -5.94
CA GLN A 12 -3.61 -16.33 -7.27
C GLN A 12 -4.31 -14.97 -7.39
N ASN A 13 -5.22 -14.65 -6.45
CA ASN A 13 -5.97 -13.39 -6.49
C ASN A 13 -5.06 -12.16 -6.33
N LEU A 14 -4.04 -12.24 -5.47
CA LEU A 14 -3.10 -11.13 -5.29
C LEU A 14 -2.26 -10.90 -6.56
N ASN A 15 -1.82 -11.97 -7.22
CA ASN A 15 -1.12 -11.87 -8.51
C ASN A 15 -2.01 -11.25 -9.59
N ASP A 16 -3.27 -11.66 -9.66
CA ASP A 16 -4.23 -11.12 -10.64
C ASP A 16 -4.47 -9.62 -10.42
N LEU A 17 -4.63 -9.18 -9.16
CA LEU A 17 -4.72 -7.76 -8.81
C LEU A 17 -3.45 -7.01 -9.24
N GLN A 18 -2.27 -7.61 -9.05
CA GLN A 18 -1.00 -6.98 -9.43
C GLN A 18 -0.87 -6.83 -10.95
N GLN A 19 -1.25 -7.85 -11.72
CA GLN A 19 -1.24 -7.80 -13.18
C GLN A 19 -2.23 -6.77 -13.75
N GLN A 20 -3.32 -6.51 -13.04
CA GLN A 20 -4.33 -5.52 -13.41
C GLN A 20 -4.00 -4.09 -12.93
N GLY A 21 -2.91 -3.90 -12.17
CA GLY A 21 -2.58 -2.60 -11.57
C GLY A 21 -3.52 -2.18 -10.45
N LEU A 22 -4.25 -3.13 -9.84
CA LEU A 22 -5.18 -2.93 -8.73
C LEU A 22 -4.58 -3.33 -7.37
N TYR A 23 -3.35 -3.81 -7.37
CA TYR A 23 -2.62 -4.14 -6.15
C TYR A 23 -2.04 -2.87 -5.53
N ASN A 24 -2.63 -2.46 -4.40
CA ASN A 24 -2.18 -1.30 -3.66
C ASN A 24 -0.96 -1.64 -2.78
N THR A 25 -0.10 -0.64 -2.57
CA THR A 25 1.06 -0.75 -1.69
C THR A 25 1.13 0.45 -0.77
N ILE A 26 1.26 0.19 0.52
CA ILE A 26 1.33 1.25 1.53
C ILE A 26 2.74 1.84 1.55
N GLN A 27 2.83 3.17 1.45
CA GLN A 27 4.07 3.92 1.70
C GLN A 27 4.04 4.48 3.12
N PRO A 28 4.85 3.95 4.06
CA PRO A 28 4.85 4.45 5.43
C PRO A 28 5.37 5.88 5.49
N LEU A 29 4.69 6.71 6.28
CA LEU A 29 5.14 8.07 6.58
C LEU A 29 6.29 8.04 7.58
N GLU A 30 7.29 8.89 7.33
CA GLU A 30 8.43 9.13 8.23
C GLU A 30 8.17 10.36 9.13
N SER A 31 7.09 11.10 8.89
CA SER A 31 6.67 12.28 9.62
C SER A 31 5.22 12.16 10.12
N PRO A 32 4.76 13.03 11.04
CA PRO A 32 3.34 13.18 11.31
C PRO A 32 2.55 13.51 10.03
N ASN A 33 1.30 13.03 9.96
CA ASN A 33 0.41 13.36 8.84
C ASN A 33 -0.03 14.83 8.96
N GLY A 34 0.42 15.66 8.02
CA GLY A 34 0.12 17.09 7.96
C GLY A 34 0.21 17.62 6.53
N PRO A 35 0.16 18.96 6.33
CA PRO A 35 0.26 19.58 5.00
C PRO A 35 1.58 19.29 4.27
N LEU A 36 2.64 19.04 5.03
CA LEU A 36 3.92 18.52 4.55
C LEU A 36 4.13 17.14 5.16
N ILE A 37 4.62 16.20 4.34
CA ILE A 37 4.92 14.83 4.74
C ILE A 37 6.30 14.41 4.25
N THR A 38 6.92 13.48 4.97
CA THR A 38 8.18 12.84 4.55
C THR A 38 7.93 11.39 4.17
N ILE A 39 8.32 11.04 2.94
CA ILE A 39 8.28 9.67 2.41
C ILE A 39 9.65 9.41 1.77
N GLN A 40 10.33 8.31 2.15
CA GLN A 40 11.64 7.94 1.61
C GLN A 40 12.69 9.07 1.72
N GLY A 41 12.69 9.79 2.85
CA GLY A 41 13.61 10.92 3.10
C GLY A 41 13.37 12.16 2.24
N ARG A 42 12.26 12.26 1.51
CA ARG A 42 11.88 13.43 0.70
C ARG A 42 10.62 14.09 1.23
N GLU A 43 10.59 15.41 1.18
CA GLU A 43 9.42 16.21 1.59
C GLU A 43 8.44 16.41 0.42
N TYR A 44 7.16 16.24 0.72
CA TYR A 44 6.05 16.40 -0.23
C TYR A 44 4.94 17.26 0.36
N VAL A 45 4.24 18.01 -0.51
CA VAL A 45 2.97 18.63 -0.15
C VAL A 45 1.88 17.55 -0.16
N ASN A 46 1.19 17.41 0.96
CA ASN A 46 0.18 16.39 1.15
C ASN A 46 -1.15 16.81 0.53
N LEU A 47 -1.52 16.17 -0.58
CA LEU A 47 -2.81 16.34 -1.24
C LEU A 47 -3.75 15.14 -1.04
N SER A 48 -3.38 14.21 -0.15
CA SER A 48 -4.01 12.91 -0.02
C SER A 48 -4.05 12.41 1.44
N SER A 49 -4.23 13.31 2.41
CA SER A 49 -4.17 13.00 3.85
C SER A 49 -5.09 11.86 4.32
N ILE A 50 -6.16 11.55 3.57
CA ILE A 50 -7.08 10.43 3.81
C ILE A 50 -6.62 9.12 3.15
N ILE A 51 -5.93 9.19 2.00
CA ILE A 51 -5.61 8.05 1.12
C ILE A 51 -4.18 7.53 1.32
N ILE A 52 -3.31 8.26 2.02
CA ILE A 52 -1.90 7.87 2.27
C ILE A 52 -1.74 6.50 2.98
N TRP A 53 -2.82 5.94 3.54
CA TRP A 53 -2.84 4.61 4.13
C TRP A 53 -3.12 3.47 3.14
N VAL A 54 -3.30 3.77 1.85
CA VAL A 54 -3.63 2.79 0.79
C VAL A 54 -2.44 2.60 -0.14
#